data_AF-A0AAX3VT28-F1
#
_entry.id   AF-A0AAX3VT28-F1
#
_cell.length_a   1.000
_cell.length_b   1.000
_cell.length_c   1.000
_cell.angle_alpha   90.00
_cell.angle_beta   90.00
_cell.angle_gamma   90.00
#
_symmetry.space_group_name_H-M   'P 1'
#
loop_
_entity.id
_entity.type
_entity.pdbx_description
1 polymer ?
#
loop_
_entity_poly.entity_id
_entity_poly.type
_entity_poly.pdbx_seq_one_letter_code
_entity_poly.pdbx_strand_id
1 'polypeptide(L)'
;MGFVSGTDTQTISVSLPSNSGIAQVDLWLGSVSMPTNTAGLNNQPLQANGDPVPFNKYTRYYAVPPSKWMNLTIASTITQFISCQFRQDKATVFVVNETSNGLLKGQITKMGPTASETGAITITTSQIQSITENLQGDGSQWVWMDADSQQNSQSATIALQSL
;
A
#
# COMPACT_ATOMS: atom_id res chain seq x y z
N MET A 1 10.06 2.50 -4.67
CA MET A 1 8.82 1.82 -5.08
C MET A 1 8.50 2.14 -6.54
N GLY A 2 8.30 1.11 -7.35
CA GLY A 2 7.91 1.27 -8.76
C GLY A 2 6.55 0.62 -9.00
N PHE A 3 5.66 1.31 -9.71
CA PHE A 3 4.34 0.81 -10.09
C PHE A 3 4.35 0.42 -11.56
N VAL A 4 3.89 -0.79 -11.85
CA VAL A 4 3.65 -1.33 -13.19
C VAL A 4 2.24 -1.90 -13.19
N SER A 5 1.45 -1.61 -14.24
CA SER A 5 0.15 -2.24 -14.39
C SER A 5 0.27 -3.59 -15.10
N GLY A 6 -0.44 -4.60 -14.59
CA GLY A 6 -0.59 -5.90 -15.26
C GLY A 6 -1.37 -5.83 -16.58
N THR A 7 -2.09 -4.72 -16.83
CA THR A 7 -2.72 -4.44 -18.14
C THR A 7 -1.70 -4.03 -19.20
N ASP A 8 -0.58 -3.44 -18.79
CA ASP A 8 0.46 -2.94 -19.71
C ASP A 8 1.46 -4.05 -20.07
N THR A 9 1.75 -4.95 -19.13
CA THR A 9 2.72 -6.03 -19.30
C THR A 9 2.43 -7.21 -18.40
N GLN A 10 2.78 -8.41 -18.88
CA GLN A 10 2.75 -9.65 -18.08
C GLN A 10 4.13 -10.03 -17.54
N THR A 11 5.18 -9.29 -17.90
CA THR A 11 6.56 -9.60 -17.54
C THR A 11 7.24 -8.39 -16.90
N ILE A 12 7.91 -8.63 -15.77
CA ILE A 12 8.75 -7.67 -15.08
C ILE A 12 10.15 -8.26 -14.97
N SER A 13 11.15 -7.54 -15.46
CA SER A 13 12.56 -7.91 -15.35
C SER A 13 13.28 -6.90 -14.46
N VAL A 14 13.95 -7.38 -13.42
CA VAL A 14 14.76 -6.54 -12.54
C VAL A 14 16.21 -7.01 -12.60
N SER A 15 17.12 -6.08 -12.88
CA SER A 15 18.56 -6.33 -12.86
C SER A 15 19.22 -5.47 -11.78
N LEU A 16 20.07 -6.10 -10.97
CA LEU A 16 20.93 -5.42 -10.01
C LEU A 16 22.35 -5.39 -10.57
N PRO A 17 23.06 -4.24 -10.54
CA PRO A 17 24.46 -4.18 -10.95
C PRO A 17 25.34 -5.16 -10.16
N SER A 18 26.39 -5.69 -10.78
CA SER A 18 27.29 -6.65 -10.14
C SER A 18 28.05 -6.11 -8.93
N ASN A 19 28.12 -4.79 -8.76
CA ASN A 19 28.72 -4.10 -7.61
C ASN A 19 27.70 -3.64 -6.55
N SER A 20 26.46 -4.12 -6.60
CA SER A 20 25.38 -3.69 -5.71
C SER A 20 25.45 -4.24 -4.28
N GLY A 21 26.50 -5.00 -3.94
CA GLY A 21 26.83 -5.43 -2.57
C GLY A 21 25.73 -6.27 -1.92
N ILE A 22 24.89 -5.62 -1.10
CA ILE A 22 23.80 -6.20 -0.31
C ILE A 22 22.40 -5.78 -0.81
N ALA A 23 22.29 -5.18 -1.99
CA ALA A 23 21.01 -4.73 -2.53
C ALA A 23 20.02 -5.90 -2.68
N GLN A 24 18.81 -5.73 -2.18
CA GLN A 24 17.71 -6.68 -2.29
C GLN A 24 16.55 -6.02 -3.04
N VAL A 25 15.90 -6.79 -3.90
CA VAL A 25 14.65 -6.37 -4.55
C VAL A 25 13.53 -7.16 -3.90
N ASP A 26 12.53 -6.43 -3.42
CA ASP A 26 11.30 -7.01 -2.91
C ASP A 26 10.19 -6.72 -3.93
N LEU A 27 9.52 -7.76 -4.39
CA LEU A 27 8.41 -7.67 -5.34
C LEU A 27 7.15 -8.24 -4.71
N TRP A 28 6.07 -7.51 -4.87
CA TRP A 28 4.77 -7.91 -4.37
C TRP A 28 3.71 -7.49 -5.38
N LEU A 29 2.64 -8.28 -5.46
CA LEU A 29 1.55 -8.08 -6.40
C LEU A 29 0.33 -7.60 -5.62
N GLY A 30 0.00 -6.31 -5.79
CA GLY A 30 -1.27 -5.76 -5.33
C GLY A 30 -2.36 -6.04 -6.35
N SER A 31 -3.42 -6.75 -5.94
CA SER A 31 -4.60 -6.97 -6.78
C SER A 31 -5.88 -6.88 -5.96
N VAL A 32 -6.87 -6.20 -6.52
CA VAL A 32 -8.25 -6.17 -5.99
C VAL A 32 -9.02 -7.44 -6.30
N SER A 33 -8.57 -8.24 -7.27
CA SER A 33 -9.08 -9.58 -7.50
C SER A 33 -8.44 -10.54 -6.50
N MET A 34 -9.23 -11.39 -5.86
CA MET A 34 -8.66 -12.44 -5.01
C MET A 34 -7.81 -13.39 -5.87
N PRO A 35 -6.55 -13.64 -5.51
CA PRO A 35 -5.74 -14.61 -6.24
C PRO A 35 -6.36 -16.00 -6.03
N THR A 36 -6.46 -16.77 -7.10
CA THR A 36 -6.93 -18.17 -7.05
C THR A 36 -5.91 -19.09 -6.37
N ASN A 37 -4.66 -18.66 -6.29
CA ASN A 37 -3.59 -19.29 -5.52
C ASN A 37 -3.13 -18.34 -4.41
N THR A 38 -3.47 -18.65 -3.16
CA THR A 38 -3.10 -17.86 -1.97
C THR A 38 -1.81 -18.35 -1.30
N ALA A 39 -1.10 -19.32 -1.89
CA ALA A 39 0.14 -19.84 -1.32
C ALA A 39 1.17 -18.69 -1.15
N GLY A 40 1.64 -18.50 0.07
CA GLY A 40 2.59 -17.43 0.42
C GLY A 40 1.96 -16.04 0.64
N LEU A 41 0.63 -15.91 0.57
CA LEU A 41 -0.09 -14.66 0.74
C LEU A 41 -1.08 -14.78 1.91
N ASN A 42 -0.77 -14.11 3.02
CA ASN A 42 -1.69 -14.07 4.15
C ASN A 42 -2.81 -13.07 3.85
N ASN A 43 -4.05 -13.54 3.76
CA ASN A 43 -5.20 -12.67 3.50
C ASN A 43 -5.97 -12.43 4.81
N GLN A 44 -6.13 -11.16 5.18
CA GLN A 44 -6.80 -10.78 6.42
C GLN A 44 -7.94 -9.80 6.13
N PRO A 45 -9.18 -10.11 6.50
CA PRO A 45 -10.27 -9.15 6.38
C PRO A 45 -10.05 -8.01 7.39
N LEU A 46 -10.05 -6.77 6.92
CA LEU A 46 -10.01 -5.58 7.75
C LEU A 46 -11.44 -5.18 8.13
N GLN A 47 -11.82 -5.44 9.38
CA GLN A 47 -13.14 -5.10 9.88
C GLN A 47 -13.31 -3.58 9.98
N ALA A 48 -14.53 -3.11 9.68
CA ALA A 48 -14.87 -1.69 9.73
C ALA A 48 -15.33 -1.22 11.13
N ASN A 49 -14.70 -1.73 12.19
CA ASN A 49 -15.06 -1.50 13.59
C ASN A 49 -14.20 -0.43 14.29
N GLY A 50 -13.15 0.06 13.64
CA GLY A 50 -12.18 1.01 14.21
C GLY A 50 -11.11 0.37 15.08
N ASP A 51 -11.13 -0.95 15.25
CA ASP A 51 -10.13 -1.63 16.07
C ASP A 51 -8.79 -1.73 15.31
N PRO A 52 -7.69 -1.23 15.88
CA PRO A 52 -6.38 -1.31 15.24
C PRO A 52 -5.87 -2.76 15.25
N VAL A 53 -5.41 -3.21 14.09
CA VAL A 53 -4.72 -4.49 13.93
C VAL A 53 -3.27 -4.26 13.47
N PRO A 54 -2.31 -5.15 13.80
CA PRO A 54 -0.94 -5.04 13.31
C PRO A 54 -0.90 -5.01 11.78
N PHE A 55 -0.17 -4.07 11.18
CA PHE A 55 -0.06 -3.96 9.72
C PHE A 55 1.17 -4.71 9.21
N ASN A 56 1.10 -6.04 9.24
CA ASN A 56 2.24 -6.90 8.92
C ASN A 56 2.57 -6.97 7.42
N LYS A 57 3.86 -7.02 7.09
CA LYS A 57 4.36 -7.33 5.75
C LYS A 57 3.85 -8.66 5.23
N TYR A 58 3.71 -8.77 3.90
CA TYR A 58 3.18 -9.94 3.17
C TYR A 58 1.75 -10.34 3.57
N THR A 59 1.07 -9.50 4.35
CA THR A 59 -0.35 -9.65 4.65
C THR A 59 -1.15 -8.68 3.79
N ARG A 60 -2.13 -9.22 3.09
CA ARG A 60 -3.12 -8.50 2.30
C ARG A 60 -4.34 -8.22 3.17
N TYR A 61 -4.47 -6.98 3.61
CA TYR A 61 -5.66 -6.51 4.32
C TYR A 61 -6.72 -6.14 3.29
N TYR A 62 -7.95 -6.61 3.44
CA TYR A 62 -9.00 -6.31 2.47
C TYR A 62 -10.33 -5.99 3.14
N ALA A 63 -11.11 -5.12 2.49
CA ALA A 63 -12.48 -4.81 2.88
C ALA A 63 -13.35 -4.58 1.63
N VAL A 64 -14.66 -4.70 1.80
CA VAL A 64 -15.65 -4.30 0.78
C VAL A 64 -16.62 -3.32 1.43
N PRO A 65 -16.23 -2.05 1.60
CA PRO A 65 -17.07 -1.09 2.31
C PRO A 65 -18.36 -0.81 1.52
N PRO A 66 -19.54 -0.82 2.17
CA PRO A 66 -20.80 -0.42 1.53
C PRO A 66 -20.78 1.09 1.21
N SER A 67 -21.80 1.62 0.54
CA SER A 67 -21.94 3.05 0.22
C SER A 67 -22.13 3.94 1.46
N LYS A 68 -21.08 4.03 2.28
CA LYS A 68 -20.99 4.76 3.54
C LYS A 68 -19.63 5.41 3.66
N TRP A 69 -19.55 6.44 4.49
CA TRP A 69 -18.28 7.03 4.86
C TRP A 69 -17.51 6.09 5.78
N MET A 70 -16.23 5.95 5.48
CA MET A 70 -15.27 5.16 6.22
C MET A 70 -14.14 6.07 6.66
N ASN A 71 -13.55 5.77 7.79
CA ASN A 71 -12.33 6.41 8.26
C ASN A 71 -11.23 5.35 8.32
N LEU A 72 -10.17 5.54 7.52
CA LEU A 72 -8.97 4.72 7.55
C LEU A 72 -7.95 5.39 8.44
N THR A 73 -7.39 4.65 9.40
CA THR A 73 -6.24 5.09 10.19
C THR A 73 -5.07 4.15 9.98
N ILE A 74 -3.94 4.71 9.58
CA ILE A 74 -2.66 4.00 9.50
C ILE A 74 -1.72 4.72 10.46
N ALA A 75 -1.15 4.00 11.42
CA ALA A 75 -0.23 4.55 12.40
C ALA A 75 1.06 3.75 12.43
N SER A 76 2.18 4.43 12.71
CA SER A 76 3.46 3.78 12.91
C SER A 76 4.38 4.64 13.77
N THR A 77 5.12 3.99 14.68
CA THR A 77 6.07 4.68 15.58
C THR A 77 7.50 4.72 15.01
N ILE A 78 7.73 4.19 13.81
CA ILE A 78 9.05 4.22 13.14
C ILE A 78 9.27 5.56 12.43
N THR A 79 10.53 5.84 12.05
CA THR A 79 10.91 7.12 11.44
C THR A 79 10.18 7.45 10.14
N GLN A 80 9.86 6.48 9.30
CA GLN A 80 9.02 6.63 8.11
C GLN A 80 8.40 5.29 7.78
N PHE A 81 7.09 5.26 7.52
CA PHE A 81 6.37 4.04 7.15
C PHE A 81 5.63 4.25 5.83
N ILE A 82 5.82 3.34 4.88
CA ILE A 82 5.16 3.38 3.58
C ILE A 82 4.23 2.18 3.40
N SER A 83 2.98 2.46 3.04
CA SER A 83 2.00 1.44 2.67
C SER A 83 1.23 1.86 1.43
N CYS A 84 0.47 0.93 0.86
CA CYS A 84 -0.28 1.18 -0.35
C CYS A 84 -1.69 0.60 -0.26
N GLN A 85 -2.67 1.37 -0.70
CA GLN A 85 -4.01 0.90 -1.02
C GLN A 85 -4.16 0.68 -2.52
N PHE A 86 -4.83 -0.40 -2.90
CA PHE A 86 -5.30 -0.66 -4.26
C PHE A 86 -6.82 -0.65 -4.27
N ARG A 87 -7.38 0.04 -5.27
CA ARG A 87 -8.82 0.06 -5.57
C ARG A 87 -8.97 0.13 -7.08
N GLN A 88 -9.56 -0.90 -7.67
CA GLN A 88 -9.68 -1.05 -9.12
C GLN A 88 -8.32 -0.92 -9.80
N ASP A 89 -8.17 0.04 -10.72
CA ASP A 89 -6.98 0.40 -11.48
C ASP A 89 -6.14 1.50 -10.81
N LYS A 90 -6.46 1.86 -9.56
CA LYS A 90 -5.80 2.93 -8.82
C LYS A 90 -5.04 2.42 -7.61
N ALA A 91 -3.96 3.13 -7.29
CA ALA A 91 -3.23 2.94 -6.06
C ALA A 91 -3.04 4.28 -5.31
N THR A 92 -3.20 4.24 -4.00
CA THR A 92 -2.87 5.35 -3.10
C THR A 92 -1.70 4.93 -2.23
N VAL A 93 -0.62 5.70 -2.24
CA VAL A 93 0.54 5.47 -1.38
C VAL A 93 0.39 6.33 -0.13
N PHE A 94 0.44 5.70 1.04
CA PHE A 94 0.44 6.38 2.33
C PHE A 94 1.85 6.43 2.89
N VAL A 95 2.30 7.63 3.25
CA VAL A 95 3.61 7.88 3.88
C VAL A 95 3.41 8.50 5.25
N VAL A 96 3.54 7.69 6.29
CA VAL A 96 3.45 8.11 7.69
C VAL A 96 4.84 8.52 8.17
N ASN A 97 4.92 9.54 9.02
CA ASN A 97 6.18 10.15 9.46
C ASN A 97 7.05 10.61 8.27
N GLU A 98 6.46 11.32 7.32
CA GLU A 98 7.21 11.94 6.24
C GLU A 98 8.26 12.91 6.82
N THR A 99 9.52 12.70 6.43
CA THR A 99 10.63 13.55 6.88
C THR A 99 10.53 14.94 6.26
N SER A 100 11.15 15.96 6.86
CA SER A 100 11.16 17.34 6.34
C SER A 100 11.72 17.50 4.92
N ASN A 101 12.46 16.49 4.43
CA ASN A 101 12.99 16.46 3.06
C ASN A 101 11.99 15.87 2.04
N GLY A 102 10.78 15.51 2.49
CA GLY A 102 9.75 14.83 1.70
C GLY A 102 10.18 13.45 1.22
N LEU A 103 9.33 12.82 0.42
CA LEU A 103 9.78 11.72 -0.44
C LEU A 103 10.87 12.22 -1.42
N LEU A 104 11.99 11.51 -1.49
CA LEU A 104 13.04 11.83 -2.46
C LEU A 104 12.51 11.65 -3.89
N LYS A 105 12.94 12.53 -4.80
CA LYS A 105 12.59 12.45 -6.22
C LYS A 105 12.92 11.05 -6.77
N GLY A 106 11.92 10.36 -7.32
CA GLY A 106 12.07 9.01 -7.86
C GLY A 106 11.85 7.86 -6.86
N GLN A 107 11.58 8.14 -5.58
CA GLN A 107 11.20 7.09 -4.63
C GLN A 107 9.90 6.39 -5.01
N ILE A 108 8.98 7.10 -5.67
CA ILE A 108 7.80 6.53 -6.30
C ILE A 108 7.91 6.76 -7.80
N THR A 109 8.02 5.67 -8.55
CA THR A 109 8.14 5.69 -10.01
C THR A 109 6.93 5.03 -10.64
N LYS A 110 6.36 5.66 -11.67
CA LYS A 110 5.26 5.14 -12.48
C LYS A 110 5.85 4.58 -13.78
N MET A 111 5.51 3.35 -14.15
CA MET A 111 6.06 2.68 -15.32
C MET A 111 4.93 2.14 -16.19
N GLY A 112 4.95 2.48 -17.47
CA GLY A 112 3.89 2.12 -18.42
C GLY A 112 2.77 3.17 -18.50
N PRO A 113 1.93 3.10 -19.55
CA PRO A 113 0.89 4.08 -19.80
C PRO A 113 -0.19 4.09 -18.71
N THR A 114 -0.66 2.94 -18.24
CA THR A 114 -1.75 2.86 -17.24
C THR A 114 -1.32 3.46 -15.91
N ALA A 115 -0.15 3.10 -15.39
CA ALA A 115 0.34 3.65 -14.13
C ALA A 115 0.68 5.16 -14.23
N SER A 116 0.91 5.66 -15.45
CA SER A 116 1.22 7.06 -15.72
C SER A 116 -0.01 7.95 -15.89
N GLU A 117 -1.21 7.37 -15.97
CA GLU A 117 -2.45 8.15 -16.06
C GLU A 117 -2.65 9.06 -14.84
N THR A 118 -3.27 10.21 -15.07
CA THR A 118 -3.56 11.18 -14.01
C THR A 118 -4.51 10.55 -12.99
N GLY A 119 -4.08 10.48 -11.73
CA GLY A 119 -4.87 9.91 -10.65
C GLY A 119 -4.82 8.37 -10.56
N ALA A 120 -4.06 7.68 -11.41
CA ALA A 120 -3.83 6.24 -11.27
C ALA A 120 -3.01 5.94 -10.00
N ILE A 121 -1.98 6.75 -9.73
CA ILE A 121 -1.18 6.66 -8.51
C ILE A 121 -1.21 8.02 -7.80
N THR A 122 -1.74 8.04 -6.58
CA THR A 122 -1.78 9.20 -5.68
C THR A 122 -0.89 8.95 -4.45
N ILE A 123 -0.47 10.03 -3.80
CA ILE A 123 0.38 9.97 -2.60
C ILE A 123 -0.28 10.84 -1.54
N THR A 124 -0.48 10.26 -0.36
CA THR A 124 -0.95 10.93 0.84
C THR A 124 0.13 10.83 1.89
N THR A 125 0.51 11.95 2.48
CA THR A 125 1.61 12.00 3.46
C THR A 125 1.16 12.63 4.77
N SER A 126 1.87 12.31 5.85
CA SER A 126 1.70 12.92 7.16
C SER A 126 3.05 13.06 7.83
N GLN A 127 3.29 14.20 8.47
CA GLN A 127 4.49 14.46 9.26
C GLN A 127 4.40 13.95 10.71
N ILE A 128 3.27 13.32 11.07
CA ILE A 128 3.04 12.73 12.39
C ILE A 128 2.89 11.20 12.28
N GLN A 129 2.84 10.53 13.42
CA GLN A 129 2.83 9.06 13.55
C GLN A 129 1.53 8.38 13.09
N SER A 130 0.67 9.11 12.38
CA SER A 130 -0.54 8.57 11.77
C SER A 130 -0.99 9.34 10.54
N ILE A 131 -1.69 8.65 9.64
CA ILE A 131 -2.56 9.21 8.60
C ILE A 131 -3.99 8.79 8.92
N THR A 132 -4.92 9.73 8.78
CA THR A 132 -6.35 9.47 8.87
C THR A 132 -7.04 10.00 7.62
N GLU A 133 -7.72 9.12 6.89
CA GLU A 133 -8.37 9.44 5.62
C GLU A 133 -9.86 9.11 5.66
N ASN A 134 -10.67 10.06 5.21
CA ASN A 134 -12.10 9.83 4.97
C ASN A 134 -12.29 9.27 3.57
N LEU A 135 -12.83 8.06 3.51
CA LEU A 135 -13.04 7.32 2.28
C LEU A 135 -14.53 7.07 2.09
N GLN A 136 -15.04 7.21 0.87
CA GLN A 136 -16.42 6.84 0.57
C GLN A 136 -16.44 5.44 -0.03
N GLY A 137 -17.05 4.48 0.68
CA GLY A 137 -17.28 3.15 0.18
C GLY A 137 -18.24 3.14 -1.02
N ASP A 138 -18.10 2.13 -1.87
CA ASP A 138 -18.86 1.97 -3.12
C ASP A 138 -19.18 0.50 -3.43
N GLY A 139 -18.95 -0.40 -2.47
CA GLY A 139 -19.07 -1.84 -2.66
C GLY A 139 -17.93 -2.47 -3.48
N SER A 140 -16.91 -1.72 -3.87
CA SER A 140 -15.70 -2.27 -4.48
C SER A 140 -14.74 -2.83 -3.43
N GLN A 141 -13.91 -3.78 -3.83
CA GLN A 141 -12.88 -4.34 -2.95
C GLN A 141 -11.70 -3.39 -2.83
N TRP A 142 -11.34 -3.08 -1.59
CA TRP A 142 -10.17 -2.29 -1.25
C TRP A 142 -9.15 -3.20 -0.61
N VAL A 143 -7.89 -2.97 -0.95
CA VAL A 143 -6.78 -3.79 -0.51
C VAL A 143 -5.69 -2.89 0.02
N TRP A 144 -5.19 -3.18 1.22
CA TRP A 144 -4.03 -2.50 1.80
C TRP A 144 -2.89 -3.49 1.98
N MET A 145 -1.70 -3.04 1.63
CA MET A 145 -0.47 -3.80 1.79
C MET A 145 0.60 -2.90 2.40
N ASP A 146 1.33 -3.47 3.34
CA ASP A 146 2.55 -2.87 3.85
C ASP A 146 3.64 -2.99 2.78
N ALA A 147 4.24 -1.85 2.45
CA ALA A 147 5.24 -1.73 1.40
C ALA A 147 6.63 -1.35 1.95
N ASP A 148 6.80 -1.39 3.28
CA ASP A 148 8.04 -1.12 3.98
C ASP A 148 8.83 -2.43 4.24
N SER A 149 10.00 -2.32 4.89
CA SER A 149 10.79 -3.48 5.31
C SER A 149 10.10 -4.27 6.43
N GLN A 150 10.34 -5.58 6.51
CA GLN A 150 9.72 -6.45 7.53
C GLN A 150 10.01 -6.00 8.97
N GLN A 151 11.18 -5.39 9.20
CA GLN A 151 11.59 -4.86 10.50
C GLN A 151 10.72 -3.67 10.91
N ASN A 152 10.39 -2.81 9.94
CA ASN A 152 9.59 -1.61 10.12
C ASN A 152 8.10 -1.91 10.32
N SER A 153 7.61 -3.00 9.74
CA SER A 153 6.24 -3.50 9.88
C SER A 153 5.82 -3.84 11.31
N GLN A 154 6.78 -4.14 12.20
CA GLN A 154 6.47 -4.60 13.57
C GLN A 154 5.86 -3.52 14.46
N SER A 155 5.89 -2.25 14.03
CA SER A 155 5.37 -1.13 14.79
C SER A 155 4.26 -0.36 14.05
N ALA A 156 3.73 -0.92 12.96
CA ALA A 156 2.64 -0.33 12.20
C ALA A 156 1.30 -0.97 12.54
N THR A 157 0.23 -0.16 12.52
CA THR A 157 -1.15 -0.62 12.69
C THR A 157 -2.05 -0.02 11.63
N ILE A 158 -3.10 -0.75 11.28
CA ILE A 158 -4.16 -0.32 10.39
C ILE A 158 -5.52 -0.51 11.05
N ALA A 159 -6.41 0.46 10.92
CA ALA A 159 -7.79 0.40 11.40
C ALA A 159 -8.72 0.98 10.34
N LEU A 160 -9.92 0.41 10.22
CA LEU A 160 -10.98 0.94 9.38
C LEU A 160 -12.24 1.10 10.24
N GLN A 161 -12.87 2.27 10.21
CA GLN A 161 -14.09 2.56 10.96
C GLN A 161 -15.21 2.96 9.99
N SER A 162 -16.40 2.41 10.14
CA SER A 162 -17.61 2.98 9.51
C SER A 162 -18.05 4.21 10.29
N LEU A 163 -18.34 5.30 9.57
CA LEU A 163 -18.95 6.52 10.12
C LEU A 163 -20.48 6.48 10.02
#